data_AF-A0A1U7SM17-F1
#
_entry.id   AF-A0A1U7SM17-F1
#
_cell.length_a   1.000
_cell.length_b   1.000
_cell.length_c   1.000
_cell.angle_alpha   90.00
_cell.angle_beta   90.00
_cell.angle_gamma   90.00
#
_symmetry.space_group_name_H-M   'P 1'
#
loop_
_entity.id
_entity.type
_entity.pdbx_description
1 polymer ?
#
loop_
_entity_poly.entity_id
_entity_poly.type
_entity_poly.pdbx_seq_one_letter_code
_entity_poly.pdbx_strand_id
1 'polypeptide(L)'
;MNTVFHSNIQEGIRHYYDDLDFKNILDFVQEKFSCCGGDEYKDWNVNQYHSCNNSGPLACGVPYTCCIRKVPGEVVNTLCGYKTLEKERLELVDIIHVRGCIHAVGLWFKDNFEATFGIVLSLLVPQVIGLVMTWLYWQKLNEIYSKEDTVDFKRLEVRDFSFNAVDLTGAGWCWCLPREGGYVPINVVEDDDEDDGDTICQSKV
;
A
#
# COMPACT_ATOMS: atom_id res chain seq x y z
N MET A 1 -6.56 -18.56 -17.88
CA MET A 1 -6.16 -17.21 -17.44
C MET A 1 -7.04 -16.10 -18.04
N ASN A 2 -7.69 -16.34 -19.19
CA ASN A 2 -8.46 -15.34 -19.90
C ASN A 2 -9.87 -15.06 -19.32
N THR A 3 -10.63 -16.07 -18.92
CA THR A 3 -12.06 -15.94 -18.58
C THR A 3 -12.37 -14.95 -17.45
N VAL A 4 -11.53 -14.90 -16.41
CA VAL A 4 -11.70 -13.99 -15.26
C VAL A 4 -11.46 -12.52 -15.68
N PHE A 5 -10.48 -12.29 -16.55
CA PHE A 5 -10.20 -10.94 -17.02
C PHE A 5 -11.30 -10.44 -17.96
N HIS A 6 -11.82 -11.31 -18.82
CA HIS A 6 -12.97 -10.99 -19.69
C HIS A 6 -14.21 -10.64 -18.89
N SER A 7 -14.56 -11.41 -17.85
CA SER A 7 -15.74 -11.11 -17.02
C SER A 7 -15.62 -9.77 -16.30
N ASN A 8 -14.43 -9.43 -15.79
CA ASN A 8 -14.22 -8.17 -15.09
C ASN A 8 -14.32 -6.96 -16.04
N ILE A 9 -13.79 -7.07 -17.25
CA ILE A 9 -13.91 -6.00 -18.25
C ILE A 9 -15.35 -5.87 -18.74
N GLN A 10 -16.06 -6.98 -18.94
CA GLN A 10 -17.46 -6.97 -19.33
C GLN A 10 -18.33 -6.29 -18.26
N GLU A 11 -18.07 -6.56 -16.98
CA GLU A 11 -18.74 -5.88 -15.87
C GLU A 11 -18.38 -4.38 -15.82
N GLY A 12 -17.12 -4.02 -16.05
CA GLY A 12 -16.72 -2.63 -16.19
C GLY A 12 -17.45 -1.91 -17.33
N ILE A 13 -17.61 -2.54 -18.49
CA ILE A 13 -18.36 -1.99 -19.63
C ILE A 13 -19.84 -1.79 -19.27
N ARG A 14 -20.43 -2.70 -18.49
CA ARG A 14 -21.81 -2.59 -17.99
C ARG A 14 -22.01 -1.32 -17.16
N HIS A 15 -21.02 -0.96 -16.33
CA HIS A 15 -21.01 0.22 -15.46
C HIS A 15 -20.20 1.40 -16.01
N TYR A 16 -19.95 1.43 -17.32
CA TYR A 16 -19.08 2.43 -17.95
C TYR A 16 -19.48 3.88 -17.70
N TYR A 17 -20.77 4.19 -17.54
CA TYR A 17 -21.23 5.55 -17.21
C TYR A 17 -21.37 5.81 -15.70
N ASP A 18 -21.35 4.76 -14.89
CA ASP A 18 -21.45 4.85 -13.44
C ASP A 18 -20.07 5.03 -12.80
N ASP A 19 -19.05 4.38 -13.37
CA ASP A 19 -17.66 4.42 -12.90
C ASP A 19 -16.78 5.33 -13.77
N LEU A 20 -16.55 6.56 -13.30
CA LEU A 20 -15.75 7.56 -14.03
C LEU A 20 -14.28 7.12 -14.23
N ASP A 21 -13.71 6.41 -13.27
CA ASP A 21 -12.33 5.91 -13.36
C ASP A 21 -12.19 4.85 -14.45
N PHE A 22 -13.12 3.90 -14.49
CA PHE A 22 -13.15 2.88 -15.53
C PHE A 22 -13.34 3.52 -16.91
N LYS A 23 -14.26 4.49 -17.01
CA LYS A 23 -14.48 5.26 -18.23
C LYS A 23 -13.20 5.91 -18.73
N ASN A 24 -12.50 6.66 -17.88
CA ASN A 24 -11.28 7.37 -18.27
C ASN A 24 -10.18 6.40 -18.74
N ILE A 25 -10.01 5.27 -18.04
CA ILE A 25 -9.03 4.25 -18.41
C ILE A 25 -9.40 3.61 -19.75
N LEU A 26 -10.65 3.17 -19.92
CA LEU A 26 -11.10 2.53 -21.14
C LEU A 26 -11.02 3.49 -22.34
N ASP A 27 -11.44 4.74 -22.16
CA ASP A 27 -11.35 5.79 -23.18
C ASP A 27 -9.90 6.02 -23.61
N PHE A 28 -8.98 6.13 -22.64
CA PHE A 28 -7.55 6.25 -22.92
C PHE A 28 -7.02 5.05 -23.69
N VAL A 29 -7.37 3.83 -23.27
CA VAL A 29 -6.91 2.59 -23.94
C VAL A 29 -7.45 2.52 -25.37
N GLN A 30 -8.73 2.82 -25.59
CA GLN A 30 -9.35 2.79 -26.91
C GLN A 30 -8.71 3.78 -27.87
N GLU A 31 -8.47 5.01 -27.41
CA GLU A 31 -7.82 6.04 -28.21
C GLU A 31 -6.32 5.74 -28.46
N LYS A 32 -5.62 5.24 -27.43
CA LYS A 32 -4.17 5.00 -27.51
C LYS A 32 -3.81 3.78 -28.35
N PHE A 33 -4.62 2.73 -28.28
CA PHE A 33 -4.37 1.45 -28.94
C PHE A 33 -5.28 1.21 -30.15
N SER A 34 -6.11 2.18 -30.53
CA SER A 34 -6.98 2.11 -31.71
C SER A 34 -7.83 0.82 -31.71
N CYS A 35 -8.52 0.59 -30.60
CA CYS A 35 -9.31 -0.60 -30.32
C CYS A 35 -10.70 -0.22 -29.79
N CYS A 36 -11.63 -1.17 -29.73
CA CYS A 36 -12.97 -0.96 -29.18
C CYS A 36 -13.46 -2.17 -28.39
N GLY A 37 -14.14 -1.90 -27.27
CA GLY A 37 -14.66 -2.94 -26.38
C GLY A 37 -13.56 -3.66 -25.61
N GLY A 38 -13.88 -4.85 -25.09
CA GLY A 38 -12.91 -5.73 -24.42
C GLY A 38 -12.25 -6.67 -25.43
N ASP A 39 -13.04 -7.62 -25.92
CA ASP A 39 -12.67 -8.59 -26.95
C ASP A 39 -13.14 -8.18 -28.34
N GLU A 40 -14.32 -7.59 -28.40
CA GLU A 40 -14.90 -7.11 -29.65
C GLU A 40 -15.75 -5.86 -29.42
N TYR A 41 -15.98 -5.09 -30.48
CA TYR A 41 -16.89 -3.94 -30.44
C TYR A 41 -18.32 -4.30 -29.99
N LYS A 42 -18.72 -5.58 -30.10
CA LYS A 42 -20.04 -6.06 -29.68
C LYS A 42 -20.24 -6.13 -28.17
N ASP A 43 -19.16 -6.07 -27.39
CA ASP A 43 -19.21 -6.12 -25.93
C ASP A 43 -20.04 -4.96 -25.36
N TRP A 44 -20.16 -3.85 -26.10
CA TRP A 44 -21.00 -2.71 -25.74
C TRP A 44 -22.49 -3.03 -25.60
N ASN A 45 -22.96 -4.16 -26.14
CA ASN A 45 -24.36 -4.57 -26.00
C ASN A 45 -24.77 -4.89 -24.55
N VAL A 46 -23.81 -5.13 -23.64
CA VAL A 46 -24.09 -5.37 -22.21
C VAL A 46 -24.45 -4.11 -21.44
N ASN A 47 -24.04 -2.94 -21.95
CA ASN A 47 -24.30 -1.66 -21.31
C ASN A 47 -25.73 -1.18 -21.62
N GLN A 48 -26.44 -0.68 -20.61
CA GLN A 48 -27.83 -0.23 -20.75
C GLN A 48 -28.00 0.89 -21.80
N TYR A 49 -27.03 1.78 -21.97
CA TYR A 49 -27.17 2.89 -22.92
C TYR A 49 -26.90 2.50 -24.37
N HIS A 50 -26.10 1.45 -24.58
CA HIS A 50 -25.63 1.00 -25.90
C HIS A 50 -26.33 -0.28 -26.38
N SER A 51 -26.99 -1.00 -25.47
CA SER A 51 -27.76 -2.19 -25.80
C SER A 51 -28.84 -1.91 -26.83
N CYS A 52 -28.97 -2.82 -27.80
CA CYS A 52 -29.95 -2.71 -28.88
C CYS A 52 -31.41 -2.81 -28.44
N ASN A 53 -31.67 -3.34 -27.23
CA ASN A 53 -33.03 -3.47 -26.72
C ASN A 53 -33.61 -2.16 -26.20
N ASN A 54 -32.78 -1.12 -26.06
CA ASN A 54 -33.19 0.18 -25.52
C ASN A 54 -33.52 1.17 -26.64
N SER A 55 -34.37 2.15 -26.34
CA SER A 55 -34.82 3.15 -27.34
C SER A 55 -34.02 4.46 -27.30
N GLY A 56 -32.86 4.46 -26.63
CA GLY A 56 -32.02 5.64 -26.47
C GLY A 56 -31.32 6.07 -27.76
N PRO A 57 -30.85 7.32 -27.86
CA PRO A 57 -30.11 7.81 -29.04
C PRO A 57 -28.76 7.09 -29.25
N LEU A 58 -28.22 6.48 -28.19
CA LEU A 58 -26.98 5.70 -28.20
C LEU A 58 -27.22 4.19 -28.38
N ALA A 59 -28.48 3.76 -28.50
CA ALA A 59 -28.80 2.35 -28.64
C ALA A 59 -28.21 1.76 -29.92
N CYS A 60 -27.81 0.48 -29.85
CA CYS A 60 -27.04 -0.21 -30.88
C CYS A 60 -25.72 0.49 -31.27
N GLY A 61 -25.18 1.32 -30.39
CA GLY A 61 -24.00 2.13 -30.66
C GLY A 61 -22.75 1.70 -29.90
N VAL A 62 -21.65 2.34 -30.24
CA VAL A 62 -20.39 2.33 -29.49
C VAL A 62 -20.01 3.79 -29.17
N PRO A 63 -19.23 4.05 -28.12
CA PRO A 63 -18.78 5.41 -27.82
C PRO A 63 -17.85 5.96 -28.90
N TYR A 64 -17.71 7.29 -28.91
CA TYR A 64 -16.91 8.02 -29.89
C TYR A 64 -15.40 7.68 -29.85
N THR A 65 -14.91 7.14 -28.74
CA THR A 65 -13.52 6.69 -28.55
C THR A 65 -13.16 5.51 -29.47
N CYS A 66 -14.16 4.76 -29.92
CA CYS A 66 -13.98 3.70 -30.91
C CYS A 66 -13.92 4.22 -32.36
N CYS A 67 -14.16 5.52 -32.60
CA CYS A 67 -14.18 6.10 -33.94
C CYS A 67 -12.77 6.24 -34.51
N ILE A 68 -12.63 5.94 -35.81
CA ILE A 68 -11.39 6.14 -36.53
C ILE A 68 -11.18 7.63 -36.81
N ARG A 69 -10.04 8.16 -36.40
CA ARG A 69 -9.57 9.51 -36.76
C ARG A 69 -8.85 9.44 -38.11
N LYS A 70 -9.45 9.99 -39.17
CA LYS A 70 -8.86 9.98 -40.52
C LYS A 70 -7.67 10.92 -40.66
N VAL A 71 -7.74 12.09 -40.02
CA VAL A 71 -6.68 13.09 -40.05
C VAL A 71 -6.29 13.49 -38.61
N PRO A 72 -4.99 13.55 -38.28
CA PRO A 72 -4.56 14.05 -36.98
C PRO A 72 -4.96 15.52 -36.80
N GLY A 73 -5.75 15.82 -35.78
CA GLY A 73 -6.25 17.17 -35.48
C GLY A 73 -7.65 17.50 -36.02
N GLU A 74 -8.30 16.55 -36.70
CA GLU A 74 -9.70 16.71 -37.13
C GLU A 74 -10.69 16.52 -35.98
N VAL A 75 -11.81 17.25 -36.04
CA VAL A 75 -12.93 17.07 -35.11
C VAL A 75 -13.57 15.71 -35.38
N VAL A 76 -13.47 14.79 -34.41
CA VAL A 76 -14.07 13.46 -34.53
C VAL A 76 -15.59 13.57 -34.63
N ASN A 77 -16.17 12.88 -35.60
CA ASN A 77 -17.61 12.70 -35.64
C ASN A 77 -18.07 11.84 -34.45
N THR A 78 -18.65 12.47 -33.44
CA THR A 78 -19.14 11.79 -32.23
C THR A 78 -20.32 10.85 -32.50
N LEU A 79 -20.97 10.95 -33.66
CA LEU A 79 -22.04 10.06 -34.10
C LEU A 79 -21.53 8.89 -34.97
N CYS A 80 -20.22 8.70 -35.15
CA CYS A 80 -19.71 7.60 -35.98
C CYS A 80 -20.17 6.21 -35.47
N GLY A 81 -20.36 6.09 -34.15
CA GLY A 81 -20.72 4.86 -33.47
C GLY A 81 -22.19 4.48 -33.58
N TYR A 82 -23.04 5.30 -34.21
CA TYR A 82 -24.49 5.06 -34.26
C TYR A 82 -24.85 3.81 -35.07
N LYS A 83 -25.68 2.92 -34.49
CA LYS A 83 -26.13 1.65 -35.10
C LYS A 83 -25.00 0.79 -35.65
N THR A 84 -23.85 0.81 -35.00
CA THR A 84 -22.69 0.00 -35.39
C THR A 84 -22.85 -1.45 -34.94
N LEU A 85 -23.55 -1.71 -33.83
CA LEU A 85 -23.76 -3.07 -33.33
C LEU A 85 -24.65 -3.94 -34.24
N GLU A 86 -25.51 -3.33 -35.06
CA GLU A 86 -26.39 -4.01 -36.02
C GLU A 86 -25.66 -4.45 -37.30
N LYS A 87 -24.48 -3.89 -37.56
CA LYS A 87 -23.76 -4.04 -38.82
C LYS A 87 -22.65 -5.09 -38.73
N GLU A 88 -22.29 -5.64 -39.88
CA GLU A 88 -21.21 -6.61 -39.98
C GLU A 88 -19.84 -5.96 -39.90
N ARG A 89 -18.86 -6.72 -39.39
CA ARG A 89 -17.49 -6.27 -39.16
C ARG A 89 -16.85 -5.63 -40.41
N LEU A 90 -17.12 -6.17 -41.60
CA LEU A 90 -16.51 -5.71 -42.86
C LEU A 90 -16.94 -4.30 -43.24
N GLU A 91 -18.19 -3.94 -42.98
CA GLU A 91 -18.72 -2.60 -43.26
C GLU A 91 -18.16 -1.53 -42.31
N LEU A 92 -17.61 -1.96 -41.16
CA LEU A 92 -17.21 -1.08 -40.06
C LEU A 92 -15.71 -0.82 -40.00
N VAL A 93 -14.91 -1.56 -40.77
CA VAL A 93 -13.43 -1.48 -40.73
C VAL A 93 -12.91 -0.05 -40.97
N ASP A 94 -13.59 0.73 -41.80
CA ASP A 94 -13.19 2.10 -42.14
C ASP A 94 -13.90 3.20 -41.31
N ILE A 95 -14.77 2.80 -40.37
CA ILE A 95 -15.56 3.72 -39.53
C ILE A 95 -15.13 3.64 -38.07
N ILE A 96 -15.00 2.42 -37.53
CA ILE A 96 -14.65 2.18 -36.13
C ILE A 96 -13.52 1.15 -36.00
N HIS A 97 -12.85 1.19 -34.85
CA HIS A 97 -11.88 0.19 -34.46
C HIS A 97 -12.56 -1.12 -34.05
N VAL A 98 -12.75 -2.06 -34.98
CA VAL A 98 -13.44 -3.34 -34.71
C VAL A 98 -12.64 -4.34 -33.85
N ARG A 99 -11.38 -4.03 -33.54
CA ARG A 99 -10.47 -4.92 -32.79
C ARG A 99 -10.64 -4.72 -31.28
N GLY A 100 -10.73 -5.81 -30.52
CA GLY A 100 -10.75 -5.77 -29.06
C GLY A 100 -9.49 -5.20 -28.43
N CYS A 101 -9.68 -4.43 -27.34
CA CYS A 101 -8.59 -3.80 -26.62
C CYS A 101 -7.69 -4.78 -25.85
N ILE A 102 -8.24 -5.85 -25.30
CA ILE A 102 -7.46 -6.87 -24.58
C ILE A 102 -6.39 -7.44 -25.52
N HIS A 103 -6.80 -7.78 -26.74
CA HIS A 103 -5.90 -8.32 -27.75
C HIS A 103 -4.97 -7.25 -28.34
N ALA A 104 -5.40 -6.01 -28.51
CA ALA A 104 -4.55 -4.91 -28.99
C ALA A 104 -3.43 -4.57 -28.01
N VAL A 105 -3.77 -4.39 -26.72
CA VAL A 105 -2.81 -4.11 -25.65
C VAL A 105 -1.83 -5.28 -25.45
N GLY A 106 -2.33 -6.52 -25.48
CA GLY A 106 -1.48 -7.71 -25.38
C GLY A 106 -0.46 -7.82 -26.51
N LEU A 107 -0.83 -7.50 -27.75
CA LEU A 107 0.13 -7.43 -28.85
C LEU A 107 1.14 -6.30 -28.65
N TRP A 108 0.68 -5.12 -28.21
CA TRP A 108 1.58 -3.99 -27.99
C TRP A 108 2.67 -4.30 -26.95
N PHE A 109 2.34 -4.95 -25.84
CA PHE A 109 3.33 -5.38 -24.85
C PHE A 109 4.34 -6.37 -25.42
N LYS A 110 3.88 -7.28 -26.29
CA LYS A 110 4.76 -8.25 -26.96
C LYS A 110 5.70 -7.59 -27.96
N ASP A 111 5.19 -6.64 -28.73
CA ASP A 111 5.94 -5.95 -29.77
C ASP A 111 6.91 -4.91 -29.19
N ASN A 112 6.57 -4.31 -28.04
CA ASN A 112 7.38 -3.30 -27.35
C ASN A 112 8.02 -3.89 -26.08
N PHE A 113 8.76 -4.98 -26.24
CA PHE A 113 9.38 -5.69 -25.12
C PHE A 113 10.34 -4.79 -24.32
N GLU A 114 11.10 -3.90 -24.98
CA GLU A 114 12.03 -2.97 -24.31
C GLU A 114 11.29 -2.00 -23.37
N ALA A 115 10.22 -1.36 -23.86
CA ALA A 115 9.40 -0.48 -23.04
C ALA A 115 8.71 -1.24 -21.90
N THR A 116 8.19 -2.43 -22.20
CA THR A 116 7.54 -3.29 -21.22
C THR A 116 8.49 -3.70 -20.10
N PHE A 117 9.72 -4.11 -20.46
CA PHE A 117 10.76 -4.44 -19.50
C PHE A 117 11.14 -3.24 -18.63
N GLY A 118 11.25 -2.05 -19.22
CA GLY A 118 11.49 -0.80 -18.49
C GLY A 118 10.39 -0.49 -17.47
N ILE A 119 9.11 -0.69 -17.82
CA ILE A 119 7.97 -0.50 -16.91
C ILE A 119 8.02 -1.52 -15.77
N VAL A 120 8.29 -2.80 -16.06
CA VAL A 120 8.36 -3.84 -15.02
C VAL A 120 9.51 -3.55 -14.05
N LEU A 121 10.67 -3.16 -14.57
CA LEU A 121 11.84 -2.85 -13.75
C LEU A 121 11.62 -1.59 -12.90
N SER A 122 10.97 -0.56 -13.44
CA SER A 122 10.67 0.67 -12.69
C SER A 122 9.67 0.44 -11.55
N LEU A 123 8.77 -0.54 -11.68
CA LEU A 123 7.87 -0.95 -10.61
C LEU A 123 8.54 -1.88 -9.59
N LEU A 124 9.42 -2.77 -10.04
CA LEU A 124 10.03 -3.80 -9.19
C LEU A 124 11.17 -3.26 -8.33
N VAL A 125 12.03 -2.40 -8.86
CA VAL A 125 13.22 -1.89 -8.16
C VAL A 125 12.86 -1.15 -6.85
N PRO A 126 11.90 -0.21 -6.84
CA PRO A 126 11.50 0.45 -5.59
C PRO A 126 10.94 -0.51 -4.54
N GLN A 127 10.21 -1.55 -4.95
CA GLN A 127 9.68 -2.56 -4.05
C GLN A 127 10.82 -3.35 -3.38
N VAL A 128 11.82 -3.79 -4.14
CA VAL A 128 12.99 -4.51 -3.60
C VAL A 128 13.79 -3.62 -2.65
N ILE A 129 14.02 -2.36 -3.01
CA ILE A 129 14.70 -1.41 -2.14
C ILE A 129 13.91 -1.21 -0.84
N GLY A 130 12.58 -1.06 -0.93
CA GLY A 130 11.69 -0.98 0.23
C GLY A 130 11.85 -2.18 1.16
N LEU A 131 11.82 -3.40 0.61
CA LEU A 131 12.01 -4.63 1.39
C LEU A 131 13.39 -4.70 2.06
N VAL A 132 14.45 -4.31 1.36
CA VAL A 132 15.81 -4.26 1.93
C VAL A 132 15.89 -3.24 3.07
N MET A 133 15.34 -2.04 2.89
CA MET A 133 15.31 -1.02 3.94
C MET A 133 14.52 -1.48 5.16
N THR A 134 13.33 -2.07 4.97
CA THR A 134 12.53 -2.63 6.06
C THR A 134 13.29 -3.73 6.80
N TRP A 135 14.01 -4.60 6.07
CA TRP A 135 14.81 -5.65 6.67
C TRP A 135 15.98 -5.10 7.50
N LEU A 136 16.72 -4.10 6.98
CA LEU A 136 17.79 -3.42 7.72
C LEU A 136 17.25 -2.72 8.97
N TYR A 137 16.10 -2.07 8.86
CA TYR A 137 15.43 -1.43 9.99
C TYR A 137 15.01 -2.45 11.05
N TRP A 138 14.46 -3.59 10.64
CA TRP A 138 14.12 -4.70 11.53
C TRP A 138 15.34 -5.23 12.29
N GLN A 139 16.47 -5.40 11.61
CA GLN A 139 17.72 -5.81 12.27
C GLN A 139 18.16 -4.80 13.33
N LYS A 140 18.04 -3.51 13.04
CA LYS A 140 18.38 -2.45 14.00
C LYS A 140 17.44 -2.44 15.21
N LEU A 141 16.15 -2.64 15.00
CA LEU A 141 15.19 -2.76 16.10
C LEU A 141 15.49 -3.96 17.01
N ASN A 142 15.80 -5.12 16.44
CA ASN A 142 16.17 -6.30 17.25
C ASN A 142 17.44 -6.07 18.05
N GLU A 143 18.42 -5.33 17.48
CA GLU A 143 19.64 -4.96 18.19
C GLU A 143 19.34 -4.05 19.39
N ILE A 144 18.45 -3.06 19.22
CA ILE A 144 18.02 -2.16 20.31
C ILE A 144 17.26 -2.93 21.38
N TYR A 145 16.28 -3.74 20.99
CA TYR A 145 15.48 -4.56 21.90
C TYR A 145 16.35 -5.51 22.73
N SER A 146 17.31 -6.21 22.10
CA SER A 146 18.24 -7.07 22.82
C SER A 146 19.12 -6.31 23.82
N LYS A 147 19.50 -5.05 23.53
CA LYS A 147 20.28 -4.24 24.47
C LYS A 147 19.43 -3.82 25.68
N GLU A 148 18.17 -3.44 25.47
CA GLU A 148 17.22 -3.12 26.53
C GLU A 148 17.03 -4.32 27.49
N ASP A 149 16.83 -5.53 26.95
CA ASP A 149 16.68 -6.75 27.76
C ASP A 149 17.96 -7.08 28.57
N THR A 150 19.16 -6.80 28.02
CA THR A 150 20.42 -7.03 28.76
C THR A 150 20.66 -6.03 29.89
N VAL A 151 20.22 -4.77 29.76
CA VAL A 151 20.35 -3.81 30.87
C VAL A 151 19.36 -4.10 31.99
N ASP A 152 18.20 -4.67 31.69
CA ASP A 152 17.25 -5.12 32.72
C ASP A 152 17.78 -6.34 33.50
N PHE A 153 18.45 -7.29 32.83
CA PHE A 153 19.13 -8.41 33.50
C PHE A 153 20.32 -7.94 34.36
N LYS A 154 21.14 -7.01 33.85
CA LYS A 154 22.27 -6.45 34.61
C LYS A 154 21.80 -5.63 35.82
N ARG A 155 20.62 -4.99 35.75
CA ARG A 155 19.98 -4.32 36.89
C ARG A 155 19.41 -5.31 37.91
N LEU A 156 18.98 -6.49 37.49
CA LEU A 156 18.56 -7.57 38.40
C LEU A 156 19.74 -8.16 39.18
N GLU A 157 20.93 -8.29 38.57
CA GLU A 157 22.14 -8.78 39.25
C GLU A 157 22.65 -7.80 40.33
N VAL A 158 22.45 -6.49 40.16
CA VAL A 158 22.77 -5.46 41.18
C VAL A 158 21.73 -5.42 42.31
N ARG A 159 20.59 -6.12 42.17
CA ARG A 159 19.54 -6.24 43.20
C ARG A 159 19.51 -7.61 43.86
N ASP A 160 20.66 -8.26 44.04
CA ASP A 160 20.80 -9.32 45.04
C ASP A 160 20.81 -8.69 46.46
N PHE A 161 19.70 -8.02 46.77
CA PHE A 161 19.42 -7.43 48.06
C PHE A 161 19.05 -8.59 48.99
N SER A 162 20.01 -9.04 49.80
CA SER A 162 19.80 -10.11 50.77
C SER A 162 18.66 -9.74 51.70
N PHE A 163 17.50 -10.37 51.49
CA PHE A 163 16.26 -10.15 52.25
C PHE A 163 16.43 -10.43 53.76
N ASN A 164 17.48 -11.17 54.13
CA ASN A 164 17.84 -11.47 55.52
C ASN A 164 18.41 -10.25 56.28
N ALA A 165 18.80 -9.17 55.60
CA ALA A 165 19.31 -7.95 56.22
C ALA A 165 18.20 -6.92 56.55
N VAL A 166 16.95 -7.20 56.18
CA VAL A 166 15.82 -6.30 56.44
C VAL A 166 15.09 -6.75 57.70
N ASP A 167 15.37 -6.09 58.82
CA ASP A 167 14.66 -6.34 60.07
C ASP A 167 13.26 -5.69 60.03
N LEU A 168 12.23 -6.54 59.88
CA LEU A 168 10.82 -6.14 59.79
C LEU A 168 10.06 -6.32 61.12
N THR A 169 10.77 -6.49 62.23
CA THR A 169 10.17 -6.65 63.57
C THR A 169 9.54 -5.35 64.07
N GLY A 170 8.40 -4.96 63.48
CA GLY A 170 7.65 -3.75 63.87
C GLY A 170 6.74 -3.17 62.78
N ALA A 171 6.73 -3.74 61.57
CA ALA A 171 5.85 -3.27 60.50
C ALA A 171 4.41 -3.77 60.73
N GLY A 172 3.48 -2.85 61.01
CA GLY A 172 2.04 -3.10 60.94
C GLY A 172 1.59 -3.39 59.50
N TRP A 173 0.32 -3.78 59.33
CA TRP A 173 -0.26 -4.37 58.11
C TRP A 173 -0.24 -3.49 56.83
N CYS A 174 0.38 -2.31 56.85
CA CYS A 174 0.58 -1.46 55.68
C CYS A 174 2.07 -1.43 55.31
N TRP A 175 2.45 -2.23 54.31
CA TRP A 175 3.84 -2.51 53.95
C TRP A 175 4.54 -1.52 53.01
N CYS A 176 3.98 -0.34 52.74
CA CYS A 176 4.54 0.55 51.69
C CYS A 176 4.64 2.05 52.03
N LEU A 177 4.68 2.45 53.30
CA LEU A 177 4.98 3.85 53.65
C LEU A 177 6.32 3.95 54.41
N PRO A 178 7.26 4.80 53.96
CA PRO A 178 8.51 5.03 54.66
C PRO A 178 8.24 5.78 55.98
N ARG A 179 9.02 5.48 57.01
CA ARG A 179 8.93 6.08 58.35
C ARG A 179 9.21 7.60 58.27
N GLU A 180 8.53 8.41 59.09
CA GLU A 180 8.64 9.89 59.13
C GLU A 180 10.03 10.45 59.53
N GLY A 181 11.06 9.60 59.65
CA GLY A 181 12.42 9.99 60.04
C GLY A 181 13.45 10.04 58.90
N GLY A 182 13.06 9.79 57.65
CA GLY A 182 14.01 9.71 56.52
C GLY A 182 14.86 8.42 56.53
N TYR A 183 15.55 8.17 55.42
CA TYR A 183 16.38 6.98 55.23
C TYR A 183 17.67 7.03 56.07
N VAL A 184 18.08 5.87 56.59
CA VAL A 184 19.38 5.67 57.26
C VAL A 184 20.51 6.02 56.28
N PRO A 185 21.49 6.86 56.66
CA PRO A 185 22.58 7.20 55.76
C PRO A 185 23.45 5.96 55.50
N ILE A 186 23.74 5.74 54.23
CA ILE A 186 24.72 4.74 53.80
C ILE A 186 26.09 5.33 54.10
N ASN A 187 26.84 4.71 55.02
CA ASN A 187 28.25 5.01 55.20
C ASN A 187 28.97 4.67 53.90
N VAL A 188 29.43 5.70 53.19
CA VAL A 188 30.39 5.54 52.11
C VAL A 188 31.70 5.18 52.79
N VAL A 189 32.19 3.97 52.54
CA VAL A 189 33.57 3.62 52.83
C VAL A 189 34.39 4.33 51.76
N GLU A 190 35.04 5.43 52.13
CA GLU A 190 36.11 6.03 51.36
C GLU A 190 37.38 5.24 51.68
N ASP A 191 37.95 4.58 50.66
CA ASP A 191 39.27 3.97 50.77
C ASP A 191 40.33 5.09 50.75
N ASP A 192 41.00 5.22 51.90
CA ASP A 192 42.35 5.71 52.21
C ASP A 192 42.89 6.98 51.52
N ASP A 193 43.11 8.04 52.33
CA ASP A 193 44.39 8.78 52.39
C ASP A 193 44.48 9.63 53.69
N GLU A 194 45.45 9.26 54.53
CA GLU A 194 46.27 10.05 55.49
C GLU A 194 45.67 11.11 56.46
N ASP A 195 45.85 10.78 57.76
CA ASP A 195 46.46 11.57 58.84
C ASP A 195 45.63 12.52 59.76
N ASP A 196 45.82 12.25 61.06
CA ASP A 196 45.68 13.05 62.29
C ASP A 196 44.40 13.83 62.66
N GLY A 197 43.94 13.59 63.90
CA GLY A 197 43.38 14.65 64.75
C GLY A 197 42.03 14.41 65.44
N ASP A 198 42.13 13.89 66.66
CA ASP A 198 41.19 13.95 67.80
C ASP A 198 40.13 15.09 67.81
N THR A 199 38.83 14.78 67.98
CA THR A 199 37.96 15.36 69.06
C THR A 199 36.51 14.82 69.08
N ILE A 200 36.22 14.02 70.12
CA ILE A 200 35.15 14.18 71.14
C ILE A 200 33.87 14.98 70.75
N CYS A 201 32.66 14.37 70.89
CA CYS A 201 31.70 14.72 71.95
C CYS A 201 30.40 13.88 71.99
N GLN A 202 29.87 13.76 73.21
CA GLN A 202 28.80 12.89 73.71
C GLN A 202 27.35 13.32 73.35
N SER A 203 26.49 12.31 73.19
CA SER A 203 25.22 12.00 73.91
C SER A 203 24.31 13.09 74.54
N LYS A 204 22.99 12.79 74.43
CA LYS A 204 21.79 13.21 75.21
C LYS A 204 21.05 14.45 74.66
N VAL A 205 19.71 14.48 74.56
CA VAL A 205 18.59 13.69 75.12
C VAL A 205 17.57 13.41 74.01
#